data_AF-A0A2G4FTN5-F1
#
_entry.id   AF-A0A2G4FTN5-F1
#
_cell.length_a   1.000
_cell.length_b   1.000
_cell.length_c   1.000
_cell.angle_alpha   90.00
_cell.angle_beta   90.00
_cell.angle_gamma   90.00
#
_symmetry.space_group_name_H-M   'P 1'
#
loop_
_entity.id
_entity.type
_entity.pdbx_description
1 polymer ?
#
loop_
_entity_poly.entity_id
_entity_poly.type
_entity_poly.pdbx_seq_one_letter_code
_entity_poly.pdbx_strand_id
1 'polypeptide(L)'
;MSLVALPDGAVPLVVGTVLALGALTLVLSPLLSGEAEVRAEDEQKAAAEAARIKAARAKRLGRQEEQLDGAVAALREIEFDRETGKLSDSDYAELKTRYTREALAELRAADARDAAAVPVLVPGLSPADAADPVEAAIRRARANQRSCGACGPRPEPDATYCSSCGLYLPGACAKCGTTVNYIGSRFCTGCGDHLAAA
;
A
#
# COMPACT_ATOMS: atom_id res chain seq x y z
N MET A 1 1.84 30.79 62.36
CA MET A 1 2.93 30.65 61.36
C MET A 1 4.15 30.11 62.09
N SER A 2 4.20 28.79 62.29
CA SER A 2 5.33 28.15 62.97
C SER A 2 6.41 27.83 61.94
N LEU A 3 7.51 28.59 61.98
CA LEU A 3 8.73 28.26 61.26
C LEU A 3 9.38 27.09 62.00
N VAL A 4 9.28 25.89 61.41
CA VAL A 4 10.02 24.71 61.89
C VAL A 4 11.51 25.01 61.75
N ALA A 5 12.24 25.00 62.86
CA ALA A 5 13.69 25.09 62.87
C ALA A 5 14.27 23.82 62.23
N LEU A 6 14.70 23.91 60.97
CA LEU A 6 15.38 22.83 60.27
C LEU A 6 16.81 22.70 60.83
N PRO A 7 17.30 21.49 61.16
CA PRO A 7 18.68 21.28 61.58
C PRO A 7 19.65 21.68 60.45
N ASP A 8 20.89 22.06 60.79
CA ASP A 8 21.91 22.65 59.88
C ASP A 8 22.31 21.78 58.66
N GLY A 9 21.72 20.60 58.47
CA GLY A 9 21.87 19.74 57.28
C GLY A 9 20.56 19.45 56.52
N ALA A 10 19.39 19.90 57.00
CA ALA A 10 18.12 19.61 56.35
C ALA A 10 17.89 20.47 55.10
N VAL A 11 18.39 21.71 55.10
CA VAL A 11 18.29 22.61 53.93
C VAL A 11 18.99 22.03 52.69
N PRO A 12 20.29 21.62 52.74
CA PRO A 12 20.94 21.04 51.57
C PRO A 12 20.32 19.71 51.14
N LEU A 13 19.78 18.92 52.08
CA LEU A 13 19.12 17.65 51.76
C LEU A 13 17.78 17.87 51.04
N VAL A 14 16.98 18.85 51.46
CA VAL A 14 15.74 19.24 50.78
C VAL A 14 16.01 19.82 49.40
N VAL A 15 17.03 20.67 49.26
CA VAL A 15 17.43 21.23 47.96
C VAL A 15 17.91 20.12 47.02
N GLY A 16 18.71 19.19 47.53
CA GLY A 16 19.19 18.04 46.76
C GLY A 16 18.07 17.11 46.28
N THR A 17 17.09 16.80 47.13
CA THR A 17 15.96 15.94 46.74
C THR A 17 15.04 16.61 45.72
N VAL A 18 14.77 17.91 45.85
CA VAL A 18 13.98 18.66 44.86
C VAL A 18 14.68 18.70 43.50
N LEU A 19 16.00 18.97 43.48
CA LEU A 19 16.77 18.94 42.24
C LEU A 19 16.83 17.55 41.62
N ALA A 20 17.00 16.50 42.43
CA ALA A 20 17.00 15.12 41.95
C ALA A 20 15.65 14.71 41.34
N LEU A 21 14.53 15.06 42.00
CA LEU A 21 13.19 14.79 41.47
C LEU A 21 12.90 15.60 40.21
N GLY A 22 13.33 16.86 40.14
CA GLY A 22 13.21 17.69 38.95
C GLY A 22 14.04 17.19 37.77
N ALA A 23 15.26 16.69 38.02
CA ALA A 23 16.08 16.05 37.01
C ALA A 23 15.45 14.74 36.53
N LEU A 24 14.92 13.94 37.46
CA LEU A 24 14.22 12.69 37.15
C LEU A 24 12.99 12.94 36.27
N THR A 25 12.17 13.94 36.59
CA THR A 25 10.99 14.28 35.78
C THR A 25 11.37 14.79 34.40
N LEU A 26 12.41 15.63 34.28
CA LEU A 26 12.92 16.08 32.98
C LEU A 26 13.42 14.91 32.11
N VAL A 27 14.07 13.91 32.70
CA VAL A 27 14.58 12.74 31.98
C VAL A 27 13.48 11.75 31.62
N LEU A 28 12.49 11.54 32.51
CA LEU A 28 11.39 10.61 32.25
C LEU A 28 10.28 11.20 31.37
N SER A 29 10.10 12.52 31.34
CA SER A 29 9.07 13.18 30.53
C SER A 29 9.12 12.80 29.04
N PRO A 30 10.27 12.84 28.32
CA PRO A 30 10.30 12.49 26.90
C PRO A 30 9.95 11.02 26.63
N LEU A 31 10.22 10.11 27.57
CA LEU A 31 9.84 8.70 27.45
C LEU A 31 8.33 8.50 27.60
N LEU A 32 7.71 9.14 28.59
CA LEU A 32 6.26 9.02 28.84
C LEU A 32 5.41 9.79 27.82
N SER A 33 5.88 10.96 27.37
CA SER A 33 5.20 11.78 26.37
C SER A 33 5.25 11.12 24.99
N GLY A 34 6.37 10.50 24.61
CA GLY A 34 6.50 9.82 23.33
C GLY A 34 5.51 8.66 23.15
N GLU A 35 5.23 7.88 24.20
CA GLU A 35 4.25 6.78 24.14
C GLU A 35 2.80 7.28 23.98
N ALA A 36 2.47 8.39 24.64
CA ALA A 36 1.15 9.02 24.54
C ALA A 36 0.91 9.65 23.17
N GLU A 37 1.94 10.27 22.59
CA GLU A 37 1.91 10.84 21.24
C GLU A 37 1.74 9.75 20.17
N VAL A 38 2.53 8.67 20.24
CA VAL A 38 2.42 7.54 19.30
C VAL A 38 1.04 6.90 19.35
N ARG A 39 0.47 6.68 20.55
CA ARG A 39 -0.89 6.12 20.69
C ARG A 39 -1.96 7.05 20.12
N ALA A 40 -1.85 8.36 20.36
CA ALA A 40 -2.79 9.33 19.80
C ALA A 40 -2.70 9.40 18.27
N GLU A 41 -1.48 9.33 17.71
CA GLU A 41 -1.28 9.25 16.27
C GLU A 41 -1.86 7.97 15.66
N ASP A 42 -1.68 6.82 16.32
CA ASP A 42 -2.21 5.54 15.85
C ASP A 42 -3.75 5.50 15.92
N GLU A 43 -4.36 6.06 16.97
CA GLU A 43 -5.82 6.22 17.07
C GLU A 43 -6.36 7.16 15.97
N GLN A 44 -5.67 8.26 15.67
CA GLN A 44 -6.05 9.17 14.60
C GLN A 44 -5.91 8.51 13.22
N LYS A 45 -4.84 7.74 12.98
CA LYS A 45 -4.64 6.97 11.74
C LYS A 45 -5.73 5.91 11.57
N ALA A 46 -6.04 5.16 12.62
CA ALA A 46 -7.11 4.16 12.61
C ALA A 46 -8.49 4.79 12.35
N ALA A 47 -8.78 5.94 12.95
CA ALA A 47 -10.03 6.67 12.70
C ALA A 47 -10.11 7.18 11.25
N ALA A 48 -9.01 7.70 10.70
CA ALA A 48 -8.94 8.15 9.32
C ALA A 48 -9.10 6.99 8.33
N GLU A 49 -8.51 5.83 8.61
CA GLU A 49 -8.65 4.63 7.79
C GLU A 49 -10.09 4.08 7.82
N ALA A 50 -10.70 4.00 9.01
CA ALA A 50 -12.10 3.58 9.15
C ALA A 50 -13.06 4.52 8.40
N ALA A 51 -12.82 5.83 8.45
CA ALA A 51 -13.60 6.81 7.69
C ALA A 51 -13.46 6.61 6.17
N ARG A 52 -12.24 6.34 5.67
CA ARG A 52 -11.99 6.04 4.25
C ARG A 52 -12.71 4.76 3.80
N ILE A 53 -12.63 3.69 4.60
CA ILE A 53 -13.31 2.42 4.29
C ILE A 53 -14.83 2.63 4.24
N LYS A 54 -15.38 3.37 5.21
CA LYS A 54 -16.82 3.69 5.26
C LYS A 54 -17.26 4.50 4.04
N ALA A 55 -16.50 5.53 3.66
CA ALA A 55 -16.77 6.33 2.47
C ALA A 55 -16.71 5.50 1.18
N ALA A 56 -15.70 4.62 1.03
CA ALA A 56 -15.57 3.72 -0.11
C ALA A 56 -16.74 2.72 -0.20
N ARG A 57 -17.23 2.22 0.95
CA ARG A 57 -18.40 1.34 1.00
C ARG A 57 -19.68 2.07 0.60
N ALA A 58 -19.91 3.28 1.12
CA ALA A 58 -21.06 4.10 0.75
C ALA A 58 -21.07 4.42 -0.76
N LYS A 59 -19.91 4.80 -1.32
CA LYS A 59 -19.76 5.02 -2.78
C LYS A 59 -20.09 3.77 -3.61
N ARG A 60 -19.68 2.58 -3.15
CA ARG A 60 -19.99 1.31 -3.82
C ARG A 60 -21.47 0.96 -3.78
N LEU A 61 -22.15 1.17 -2.64
CA LEU A 61 -23.60 0.96 -2.55
C LEU A 61 -24.34 1.90 -3.51
N GLY A 62 -24.02 3.19 -3.51
CA GLY A 62 -24.65 4.14 -4.41
C GLY A 62 -24.48 3.77 -5.89
N ARG A 63 -23.29 3.29 -6.28
CA ARG A 63 -23.06 2.78 -7.65
C ARG A 63 -23.91 1.56 -7.97
N GLN A 64 -24.08 0.65 -7.01
CA GLN A 64 -24.88 -0.55 -7.21
C GLN A 64 -26.36 -0.20 -7.41
N GLU A 65 -26.88 0.76 -6.65
CA GLU A 65 -28.24 1.29 -6.80
C GLU A 65 -28.41 1.97 -8.17
N GLU A 66 -27.47 2.83 -8.58
CA GLU A 66 -27.47 3.50 -9.90
C GLU A 66 -27.48 2.46 -11.05
N GLN A 67 -26.75 1.35 -10.91
CA GLN A 67 -26.73 0.26 -11.91
C GLN A 67 -28.02 -0.55 -12.00
N LEU A 68 -28.77 -0.67 -10.88
CA LEU A 68 -30.04 -1.39 -10.85
C LEU A 68 -31.18 -0.58 -11.49
N ASP A 69 -31.11 0.74 -11.41
CA ASP A 69 -32.12 1.65 -11.97
C ASP A 69 -31.70 2.29 -13.32
N GLY A 70 -30.48 2.02 -13.78
CA GLY A 70 -29.88 2.64 -14.97
C GLY A 70 -30.32 2.06 -16.31
N ALA A 71 -29.87 2.68 -17.40
CA ALA A 71 -30.25 2.28 -18.77
C ALA A 71 -29.75 0.86 -19.15
N VAL A 72 -28.72 0.36 -18.47
CA VAL A 72 -28.25 -1.03 -18.60
C VAL A 72 -29.28 -2.02 -18.01
N ALA A 73 -29.96 -1.67 -16.93
CA ALA A 73 -31.03 -2.50 -16.37
C ALA A 73 -32.24 -2.52 -17.30
N ALA A 74 -32.63 -1.37 -17.84
CA ALA A 74 -33.70 -1.28 -18.85
C ALA A 74 -33.41 -2.13 -20.10
N LEU A 75 -32.15 -2.19 -20.57
CA LEU A 75 -31.76 -3.09 -21.66
C LEU A 75 -31.99 -4.57 -21.32
N ARG A 76 -31.69 -4.99 -20.08
CA ARG A 76 -31.90 -6.37 -19.64
C ARG A 76 -33.38 -6.72 -19.56
N GLU A 77 -34.20 -5.78 -19.11
CA GLU A 77 -35.65 -5.94 -19.01
C GLU A 77 -36.31 -6.09 -20.39
N ILE A 78 -35.97 -5.24 -21.37
CA ILE A 78 -36.55 -5.38 -22.72
C ILE A 78 -36.08 -6.64 -23.46
N GLU A 79 -34.88 -7.13 -23.17
CA GLU A 79 -34.37 -8.40 -23.72
C GLU A 79 -35.21 -9.57 -23.19
N PHE A 80 -35.49 -9.54 -21.88
CA PHE A 80 -36.36 -10.51 -21.22
C PHE A 80 -37.80 -10.43 -21.74
N ASP A 81 -38.35 -9.23 -21.95
CA ASP A 81 -39.69 -9.05 -22.49
C ASP A 81 -39.81 -9.55 -23.94
N ARG A 82 -38.75 -9.42 -24.75
CA ARG A 82 -38.67 -10.06 -26.08
C ARG A 82 -38.64 -11.58 -25.98
N GLU A 83 -37.79 -12.13 -25.10
CA GLU A 83 -37.68 -13.59 -24.90
C GLU A 83 -38.97 -14.21 -24.38
N THR A 84 -39.72 -13.48 -23.56
CA THR A 84 -41.04 -13.90 -23.06
C THR A 84 -42.19 -13.63 -24.03
N GLY A 85 -41.92 -13.00 -25.19
CA GLY A 85 -42.91 -12.71 -26.22
C GLY A 85 -43.86 -11.56 -25.89
N LYS A 86 -43.56 -10.74 -24.88
CA LYS A 86 -44.31 -9.53 -24.54
C LYS A 86 -44.02 -8.36 -25.47
N LEU A 87 -42.88 -8.40 -26.17
CA LEU A 87 -42.40 -7.34 -27.04
C LEU A 87 -42.19 -7.87 -28.46
N SER A 88 -42.66 -7.12 -29.46
CA SER A 88 -42.44 -7.44 -30.87
C SER A 88 -41.00 -7.12 -31.30
N ASP A 89 -40.50 -7.77 -32.35
CA ASP A 89 -39.14 -7.53 -32.86
C ASP A 89 -38.93 -6.08 -33.35
N SER A 90 -39.98 -5.45 -33.90
CA SER A 90 -39.93 -4.05 -34.33
C SER A 90 -39.82 -3.08 -33.16
N ASP A 91 -40.63 -3.28 -32.12
CA ASP A 91 -40.62 -2.42 -30.92
C ASP A 91 -39.33 -2.61 -30.13
N TYR A 92 -38.84 -3.86 -30.07
CA TYR A 92 -37.55 -4.19 -29.48
C TYR A 92 -36.40 -3.46 -30.18
N ALA A 93 -36.37 -3.41 -31.51
CA ALA A 93 -35.29 -2.76 -32.25
C ALA A 93 -35.20 -1.25 -31.95
N GLU A 94 -36.34 -0.58 -31.84
CA GLU A 94 -36.42 0.84 -31.47
C GLU A 94 -35.95 1.08 -30.03
N LEU A 95 -36.52 0.33 -29.06
CA LEU A 95 -36.19 0.45 -27.64
C LEU A 95 -34.73 0.11 -27.36
N LYS A 96 -34.19 -0.95 -27.99
CA LYS A 96 -32.78 -1.32 -27.88
C LYS A 96 -31.87 -0.20 -28.34
N THR A 97 -32.16 0.44 -29.48
CA THR A 97 -31.35 1.54 -30.02
C THR A 97 -31.33 2.72 -29.04
N ARG A 98 -32.49 3.07 -28.48
CA ARG A 98 -32.61 4.16 -27.51
C ARG A 98 -31.84 3.86 -26.22
N TYR A 99 -32.13 2.75 -25.55
CA TYR A 99 -31.51 2.42 -24.27
C TYR A 99 -30.02 2.11 -24.40
N THR A 100 -29.55 1.61 -25.55
CA THR A 100 -28.10 1.45 -25.81
C THR A 100 -27.39 2.80 -25.81
N ARG A 101 -28.01 3.82 -26.42
CA ARG A 101 -27.45 5.18 -26.44
C ARG A 101 -27.39 5.77 -25.04
N GLU A 102 -28.47 5.62 -24.27
CA GLU A 102 -28.58 6.10 -22.89
C GLU A 102 -27.58 5.38 -21.98
N ALA A 103 -27.47 4.05 -22.06
CA ALA A 103 -26.49 3.25 -21.31
C ALA A 103 -25.04 3.64 -21.62
N LEU A 104 -24.71 3.87 -22.90
CA LEU A 104 -23.38 4.33 -23.28
C LEU A 104 -23.09 5.76 -22.80
N ALA A 105 -24.09 6.63 -22.67
CA ALA A 105 -23.91 7.96 -22.11
C ALA A 105 -23.68 7.89 -20.59
N GLU A 106 -24.46 7.08 -19.88
CA GLU A 106 -24.34 6.85 -18.45
C GLU A 106 -22.99 6.25 -18.08
N LEU A 107 -22.53 5.20 -18.78
CA LEU A 107 -21.23 4.57 -18.55
C LEU A 107 -20.08 5.56 -18.75
N ARG A 108 -20.11 6.37 -19.81
CA ARG A 108 -19.09 7.40 -20.04
C ARG A 108 -19.11 8.49 -18.96
N ALA A 109 -20.29 8.88 -18.47
CA ALA A 109 -20.40 9.84 -17.39
C ALA A 109 -19.86 9.26 -16.07
N ALA A 110 -20.12 7.99 -15.79
CA ALA A 110 -19.56 7.29 -14.64
C ALA A 110 -18.03 7.17 -14.73
N ASP A 111 -17.49 6.79 -15.89
CA ASP A 111 -16.04 6.73 -16.14
C ASP A 111 -15.39 8.12 -15.99
N ALA A 112 -16.03 9.18 -16.49
CA ALA A 112 -15.55 10.55 -16.33
C ALA A 112 -15.57 11.02 -14.87
N ARG A 113 -16.62 10.67 -14.11
CA ARG A 113 -16.70 10.95 -12.66
C ARG A 113 -15.62 10.19 -11.88
N ASP A 114 -15.33 8.96 -12.27
CA ASP A 114 -14.25 8.17 -11.65
C ASP A 114 -12.86 8.66 -12.03
N ALA A 115 -12.65 9.07 -13.27
CA ALA A 115 -11.42 9.72 -13.72
C ALA A 115 -11.22 11.12 -13.10
N ALA A 116 -12.29 11.83 -12.75
CA ALA A 116 -12.22 13.08 -12.00
C ALA A 116 -11.97 12.85 -10.49
N ALA A 117 -12.43 11.72 -9.94
CA ALA A 117 -12.25 11.36 -8.53
C ALA A 117 -10.91 10.66 -8.25
N VAL A 118 -10.28 10.07 -9.26
CA VAL A 118 -8.95 9.45 -9.21
C VAL A 118 -8.13 10.04 -10.35
N PRO A 119 -7.11 10.87 -10.09
CA PRO A 119 -6.25 11.34 -11.16
C PRO A 119 -5.42 10.15 -11.66
N VAL A 120 -5.93 9.41 -12.64
CA VAL A 120 -5.19 8.34 -13.31
C VAL A 120 -4.65 8.89 -14.62
N LEU A 121 -3.34 9.13 -14.65
CA LEU A 121 -2.59 9.33 -15.88
C LEU A 121 -2.57 8.03 -16.69
N VAL A 122 -2.95 8.13 -17.97
CA VAL A 122 -2.77 7.10 -18.99
C VAL A 122 -1.42 7.36 -19.69
N PRO A 123 -0.48 6.39 -19.77
CA PRO A 123 0.76 6.58 -20.52
C PRO A 123 0.52 6.62 -22.03
N GLY A 124 0.98 7.72 -22.64
CA GLY A 124 0.89 8.06 -24.07
C GLY A 124 1.25 9.54 -24.36
N LEU A 125 1.22 10.42 -23.35
CA LEU A 125 1.82 11.76 -23.42
C LEU A 125 2.95 11.89 -22.39
N SER A 126 4.12 12.31 -22.86
CA SER A 126 5.39 12.53 -22.13
C SER A 126 5.55 14.02 -21.75
N PRO A 127 6.59 14.51 -21.04
CA PRO A 127 7.49 14.00 -20.00
C PRO A 127 7.51 14.99 -18.80
N ALA A 128 6.43 15.08 -18.03
CA ALA A 128 6.43 15.80 -16.76
C ALA A 128 6.12 14.83 -15.61
N ASP A 129 6.90 13.75 -15.62
CA ASP A 129 7.01 12.75 -14.59
C ASP A 129 7.55 13.35 -13.29
N ALA A 130 6.66 13.74 -12.37
CA ALA A 130 7.01 13.88 -10.97
C ALA A 130 5.79 13.62 -10.07
N ALA A 131 5.87 12.52 -9.31
CA ALA A 131 5.10 12.21 -8.10
C ALA A 131 3.78 11.40 -8.23
N ASP A 132 3.73 10.35 -9.04
CA ASP A 132 2.88 9.20 -8.69
C ASP A 132 3.62 8.35 -7.61
N PRO A 133 3.10 8.28 -6.37
CA PRO A 133 3.73 7.52 -5.29
C PRO A 133 3.79 6.01 -5.58
N VAL A 134 2.86 5.47 -6.37
CA VAL A 134 2.82 4.05 -6.75
C VAL A 134 3.93 3.75 -7.75
N GLU A 135 4.06 4.55 -8.80
CA GLU A 135 5.14 4.38 -9.79
C GLU A 135 6.53 4.64 -9.17
N ALA A 136 6.63 5.59 -8.24
CA ALA A 136 7.85 5.80 -7.46
C ALA A 136 8.18 4.57 -6.60
N ALA A 137 7.19 3.94 -5.97
CA ALA A 137 7.37 2.71 -5.21
C ALA A 137 7.78 1.53 -6.11
N ILE A 138 7.15 1.37 -7.28
CA ILE A 138 7.49 0.34 -8.27
C ILE A 138 8.93 0.52 -8.76
N ARG A 139 9.35 1.74 -9.10
CA ARG A 139 10.74 2.02 -9.51
C ARG A 139 11.74 1.70 -8.42
N ARG A 140 11.46 2.07 -7.16
CA ARG A 140 12.32 1.73 -6.01
C ARG A 140 12.42 0.23 -5.80
N ALA A 141 11.30 -0.49 -5.90
CA ALA A 141 11.28 -1.94 -5.78
C ALA A 141 12.09 -2.62 -6.89
N ARG A 142 11.93 -2.19 -8.15
CA ARG A 142 12.68 -2.71 -9.30
C ARG A 142 14.18 -2.41 -9.22
N ALA A 143 14.56 -1.21 -8.75
CA ALA A 143 15.97 -0.83 -8.60
C ALA A 143 16.72 -1.71 -7.59
N ASN A 144 16.02 -2.18 -6.55
CA ASN A 144 16.59 -3.04 -5.51
C ASN A 144 16.36 -4.54 -5.79
N GLN A 145 15.82 -4.89 -6.96
CA GLN A 145 15.44 -6.25 -7.29
C GLN A 145 16.62 -7.05 -7.83
N ARG A 146 16.84 -8.24 -7.29
CA ARG A 146 17.80 -9.20 -7.87
C ARG A 146 17.18 -9.94 -9.04
N SER A 147 17.96 -10.20 -10.08
CA SER A 147 17.50 -10.91 -11.27
C SER A 147 18.30 -12.17 -11.51
N CYS A 148 17.61 -13.28 -11.74
CA CYS A 148 18.21 -14.51 -12.24
C CYS A 148 18.30 -14.43 -13.77
N GLY A 149 19.46 -14.71 -14.36
CA GLY A 149 19.62 -14.75 -15.82
C GLY A 149 18.73 -15.79 -16.52
N ALA A 150 18.30 -16.84 -15.82
CA ALA A 150 17.44 -17.89 -16.37
C ALA A 150 15.94 -17.69 -16.07
N CYS A 151 15.59 -17.24 -14.86
CA CYS A 151 14.19 -17.17 -14.41
C CYS A 151 13.64 -15.74 -14.33
N GLY A 152 14.48 -14.72 -14.50
CA GLY A 152 14.10 -13.32 -14.40
C GLY A 152 14.08 -12.77 -12.96
N PRO A 153 13.32 -11.69 -12.71
CA PRO A 153 13.35 -10.93 -11.46
C PRO A 153 12.92 -11.76 -10.24
N ARG A 154 13.52 -11.52 -9.07
CA ARG A 154 13.19 -12.15 -7.78
C ARG A 154 12.42 -11.18 -6.88
N PRO A 155 11.27 -11.58 -6.31
CA PRO A 155 10.52 -10.69 -5.41
C PRO A 155 11.30 -10.34 -4.14
N GLU A 156 12.24 -11.19 -3.72
CA GLU A 156 13.07 -10.97 -2.53
C GLU A 156 14.33 -10.14 -2.89
N PRO A 157 14.52 -8.93 -2.33
CA PRO A 157 15.63 -8.04 -2.68
C PRO A 157 17.01 -8.54 -2.18
N ASP A 158 17.00 -9.36 -1.14
CA ASP A 158 18.15 -9.98 -0.50
C ASP A 158 18.40 -11.42 -1.00
N ALA A 159 17.71 -11.85 -2.06
CA ALA A 159 17.85 -13.19 -2.63
C ALA A 159 19.32 -13.53 -2.90
N THR A 160 19.88 -14.45 -2.12
CA THR A 160 21.22 -14.97 -2.39
C THR A 160 21.18 -16.07 -3.44
N TYR A 161 20.06 -16.80 -3.49
CA TYR A 161 19.76 -17.84 -4.45
C TYR A 161 18.45 -17.52 -5.19
N CYS A 162 18.31 -17.99 -6.43
CA CYS A 162 17.06 -17.92 -7.16
C CYS A 162 16.02 -18.86 -6.52
N SER A 163 14.89 -18.33 -6.06
CA SER A 163 13.78 -19.12 -5.47
C SER A 163 13.12 -20.11 -6.45
N SER A 164 13.32 -19.94 -7.77
CA SER A 164 12.74 -20.83 -8.79
C SER A 164 13.69 -21.92 -9.26
N CYS A 165 14.97 -21.61 -9.48
CA CYS A 165 15.93 -22.56 -10.03
C CYS A 165 17.13 -22.83 -9.13
N GLY A 166 17.26 -22.20 -7.95
CA GLY A 166 18.36 -22.45 -7.02
C GLY A 166 19.74 -21.95 -7.46
N LEU A 167 19.84 -21.14 -8.53
CA LEU A 167 21.11 -20.55 -8.96
C LEU A 167 21.63 -19.53 -7.93
N TYR A 168 22.93 -19.57 -7.62
CA TYR A 168 23.59 -18.57 -6.78
C TYR A 168 23.71 -17.24 -7.54
N LEU A 169 23.00 -16.20 -7.06
CA LEU A 169 22.79 -14.97 -7.80
C LEU A 169 24.03 -14.04 -7.90
N PRO A 170 24.97 -14.01 -6.95
CA PRO A 170 26.20 -13.23 -7.11
C PRO A 170 27.10 -13.71 -8.26
N GLY A 171 26.91 -14.94 -8.77
CA GLY A 171 27.58 -15.43 -9.98
C GLY A 171 29.08 -15.73 -9.84
N ALA A 172 29.72 -15.38 -8.71
CA ALA A 172 31.11 -15.68 -8.42
C ALA A 172 31.34 -15.88 -6.92
N CYS A 173 32.30 -16.72 -6.57
CA CYS A 173 32.71 -16.95 -5.19
C CYS A 173 33.37 -15.70 -4.59
N ALA A 174 32.88 -15.23 -3.45
CA ALA A 174 33.45 -14.07 -2.76
C ALA A 174 34.89 -14.26 -2.27
N LYS A 175 35.33 -15.51 -2.04
CA LYS A 175 36.68 -15.83 -1.53
C LYS A 175 37.73 -15.92 -2.63
N CYS A 176 37.44 -16.65 -3.71
CA CYS A 176 38.43 -16.96 -4.75
C CYS A 176 38.09 -16.39 -6.14
N GLY A 177 36.92 -15.77 -6.31
CA GLY A 177 36.48 -15.18 -7.59
C GLY A 177 36.06 -16.19 -8.66
N THR A 178 36.11 -17.51 -8.39
CA THR A 178 35.66 -18.51 -9.37
C THR A 178 34.19 -18.32 -9.69
N THR A 179 33.83 -18.33 -10.98
CA THR A 179 32.45 -18.20 -11.45
C THR A 179 31.59 -19.36 -10.98
N VAL A 180 30.40 -19.06 -10.46
CA VAL A 180 29.41 -20.03 -10.00
C VAL A 180 28.20 -19.94 -10.90
N ASN A 181 28.03 -20.91 -11.79
CA ASN A 181 26.94 -20.96 -12.76
C ASN A 181 26.08 -22.23 -12.66
N TYR A 182 26.38 -23.14 -11.73
CA TYR A 182 25.59 -24.36 -11.54
C TYR A 182 24.41 -24.12 -10.60
N ILE A 183 23.25 -24.64 -11.02
CA ILE A 183 22.03 -24.67 -10.21
C ILE A 183 22.28 -25.48 -8.93
N GLY A 184 21.90 -24.93 -7.78
CA GLY A 184 22.03 -25.60 -6.49
C GLY A 184 23.43 -25.61 -5.89
N SER A 185 24.37 -24.81 -6.43
CA SER A 185 25.74 -24.70 -5.89
C SER A 185 25.73 -24.16 -4.45
N ARG A 186 25.99 -25.02 -3.46
CA ARG A 186 26.20 -24.60 -2.05
C ARG A 186 27.65 -24.30 -1.72
N PHE A 187 28.58 -24.85 -2.51
CA PHE A 187 30.03 -24.73 -2.33
C PHE A 187 30.69 -24.29 -3.63
N CYS A 188 31.81 -23.58 -3.52
CA CYS A 188 32.62 -23.15 -4.65
C CYS A 188 33.45 -24.33 -5.19
N THR A 189 33.33 -24.64 -6.47
CA THR A 189 34.10 -25.70 -7.13
C THR A 189 35.61 -25.42 -7.22
N GLY A 190 36.02 -24.13 -7.22
CA GLY A 190 37.42 -23.74 -7.28
C GLY A 190 38.20 -23.80 -5.96
N CYS A 191 37.56 -23.48 -4.83
CA CYS A 191 38.24 -23.39 -3.52
C CYS A 191 37.55 -24.12 -2.36
N GLY A 192 36.42 -24.79 -2.61
CA GLY A 192 35.67 -25.55 -1.62
C GLY A 192 34.85 -24.73 -0.60
N ASP A 193 34.92 -23.40 -0.68
CA ASP A 193 34.26 -22.52 0.30
C ASP A 193 32.74 -22.48 0.15
N HIS A 194 32.03 -22.24 1.25
CA HIS A 194 30.56 -22.15 1.23
C HIS A 194 30.10 -20.88 0.50
N LEU A 195 29.21 -21.01 -0.48
CA LEU A 195 28.65 -19.90 -1.23
C LEU A 195 27.52 -19.28 -0.41
N ALA A 196 27.86 -18.26 0.37
CA ALA A 196 26.96 -17.60 1.30
C ALA A 196 26.28 -18.56 2.29
N ALA A 197 27.07 -18.97 3.26
CA ALA A 197 26.62 -19.25 4.62
C ALA A 197 27.73 -18.74 5.57
N ALA A 198 27.43 -17.70 6.32
CA ALA A 198 27.91 -17.52 7.69
C ALA A 198 26.67 -17.41 8.56
#